data_AF-A0A8I1V5K6-F1
#
_entry.id   AF-A0A8I1V5K6-F1
#
_cell.length_a   1.000
_cell.length_b   1.000
_cell.length_c   1.000
_cell.angle_alpha   90.00
_cell.angle_beta   90.00
_cell.angle_gamma   90.00
#
_symmetry.space_group_name_H-M   'P 1'
#
loop_
_entity.id
_entity.type
_entity.pdbx_description
1 polymer ?
#
loop_
_entity_poly.entity_id
_entity_poly.type
_entity_poly.pdbx_seq_one_letter_code
_entity_poly.pdbx_strand_id
1 'polypeptide(L)'
;MTLSRHSLPHLPHLRQLRPIALACCALVGLAVGGLAMAQKNAAVAKPSKAQLVADLAATLQACSYDGSPLAFSPPDLSKGGGTGKQVVAEIMKYTGLPANFVVVEGKVPNAAAVIMQGPDQVPRRVIAYNPAFMGQVIEATKSNNWAPVSIMAHEIGHHLSGHTIVPGGSQPPIELESDKFSGFVLYKMGAPLADAQRAIATLIPEKDGETHPGRRKRLAAIESGWREACELQGGGPQCSGGLPVRTAAVAPAAPSPAQAPATPVAKAPAPTAAPTPTPASPTPATPAAKAPAPALAAAAAETLPKVDVAAIPSKGTQFIYDEFGILDPAIRAQFEKQMYEHAQKTGVEIVTLLVKDLDGKSAEDYAHAMMRQLRVGKLDVGNGAVLVVAPEQNQAAAVLGAGVALEMGSHDKTEQLKRWMNTAWALCKKKNACGNWTENLMLAADHIRRDTSRADWTIAYQSLGDIQKADAAENGKVTNPNDSKVWRKIVRLSGTVESLNPPSGNKAAWVNDAKVQSGKQPVLLRSAEGLTTMLYVDPRTAALQPGGKLEQGKTYTVIARAAALSWNPKDTQSLDLLSYAVTE
;
A
#
# COMPACT_ATOMS: atom_id res chain seq x y z
N MET A 1 -20.35 -31.03 -53.42
CA MET A 1 -20.27 -32.39 -54.00
C MET A 1 -18.94 -32.55 -54.72
N THR A 2 -18.58 -33.80 -55.01
CA THR A 2 -17.48 -34.28 -55.87
C THR A 2 -17.56 -33.74 -57.32
N LEU A 3 -16.55 -33.81 -58.21
CA LEU A 3 -15.14 -34.26 -58.18
C LEU A 3 -14.41 -33.74 -59.43
N SER A 4 -13.09 -33.54 -59.39
CA SER A 4 -12.13 -34.16 -60.34
C SER A 4 -10.66 -33.77 -60.09
N ARG A 5 -9.76 -34.67 -60.49
CA ARG A 5 -8.29 -34.50 -60.53
C ARG A 5 -7.83 -34.32 -61.98
N HIS A 6 -6.61 -33.85 -62.20
CA HIS A 6 -5.71 -34.31 -63.27
C HIS A 6 -4.25 -34.29 -62.78
N SER A 7 -3.32 -34.91 -63.51
CA SER A 7 -2.05 -35.41 -62.96
C SER A 7 -0.76 -34.82 -63.59
N LEU A 8 0.37 -35.10 -62.91
CA LEU A 8 1.77 -34.77 -63.27
C LEU A 8 2.24 -35.40 -64.59
N PRO A 9 3.39 -34.92 -65.12
CA PRO A 9 4.55 -35.82 -65.23
C PRO A 9 5.83 -35.31 -64.51
N HIS A 10 6.98 -35.99 -64.72
CA HIS A 10 8.08 -36.13 -63.76
C HIS A 10 9.48 -35.74 -64.28
N LEU A 11 10.31 -35.15 -63.38
CA LEU A 11 11.78 -35.35 -63.21
C LEU A 11 12.71 -34.97 -64.40
N PRO A 12 14.07 -35.01 -64.28
CA PRO A 12 14.97 -35.31 -63.13
C PRO A 12 15.89 -34.09 -62.78
N HIS A 13 17.07 -34.11 -62.12
CA HIS A 13 17.90 -35.11 -61.41
C HIS A 13 18.94 -34.42 -60.45
N LEU A 14 19.52 -35.18 -59.50
CA LEU A 14 20.83 -34.95 -58.80
C LEU A 14 20.97 -33.69 -57.87
N ARG A 15 21.81 -33.66 -56.83
CA ARG A 15 22.75 -34.66 -56.26
C ARG A 15 22.80 -34.59 -54.71
N GLN A 16 23.28 -35.66 -54.08
CA GLN A 16 23.42 -35.85 -52.62
C GLN A 16 24.61 -35.08 -52.02
N LEU A 17 24.64 -34.88 -50.69
CA LEU A 17 25.79 -35.28 -49.84
C LEU A 17 25.47 -35.27 -48.32
N ARG A 18 25.90 -36.33 -47.64
CA ARG A 18 25.97 -36.60 -46.18
C ARG A 18 26.74 -37.93 -46.00
N PRO A 19 27.26 -38.28 -44.82
CA PRO A 19 27.76 -37.46 -43.71
C PRO A 19 29.25 -37.79 -43.42
N ILE A 20 29.86 -37.19 -42.38
CA ILE A 20 31.00 -37.79 -41.68
C ILE A 20 30.72 -37.72 -40.17
N ALA A 21 30.92 -38.85 -39.50
CA ALA A 21 31.13 -38.94 -38.07
C ALA A 21 32.29 -39.90 -37.84
N LEU A 22 33.18 -39.59 -36.88
CA LEU A 22 34.14 -40.55 -36.35
C LEU A 22 34.26 -40.34 -34.85
N ALA A 23 34.28 -41.43 -34.10
CA ALA A 23 34.46 -41.42 -32.66
C ALA A 23 35.87 -41.90 -32.30
N CYS A 24 36.32 -41.56 -31.10
CA CYS A 24 37.26 -42.38 -30.33
C CYS A 24 36.62 -42.69 -28.98
N CYS A 25 36.74 -43.94 -28.54
CA CYS A 25 36.04 -44.48 -27.37
C CYS A 25 37.00 -44.87 -26.25
N ALA A 26 36.40 -45.10 -25.08
CA ALA A 26 36.89 -45.95 -23.99
C ALA A 26 38.18 -45.51 -23.26
N LEU A 27 37.98 -45.17 -21.99
CA LEU A 27 38.40 -46.09 -20.93
C LEU A 27 37.17 -46.42 -20.05
N VAL A 28 37.02 -47.69 -19.68
CA VAL A 28 35.92 -48.22 -18.86
C VAL A 28 36.53 -49.22 -17.89
N GLY A 29 36.19 -49.14 -16.59
CA GLY A 29 36.64 -50.16 -15.63
C GLY A 29 36.39 -49.85 -14.15
N LEU A 30 35.38 -50.51 -13.59
CA LEU A 30 35.38 -51.10 -12.24
C LEU A 30 35.71 -50.21 -11.02
N ALA A 31 34.66 -49.59 -10.48
CA ALA A 31 34.46 -49.49 -9.03
C ALA A 31 32.96 -49.55 -8.70
N VAL A 32 32.40 -50.76 -8.56
CA VAL A 32 31.01 -50.97 -8.13
C VAL A 32 31.03 -51.32 -6.64
N GLY A 33 30.42 -50.51 -5.78
CA GLY A 33 30.47 -50.74 -4.34
C GLY A 33 29.85 -49.65 -3.48
N GLY A 34 28.53 -49.49 -3.58
CA GLY A 34 27.63 -48.87 -2.59
C GLY A 34 28.08 -47.63 -1.81
N LEU A 35 27.46 -46.48 -2.13
CA LEU A 35 26.80 -45.68 -1.09
C LEU A 35 25.63 -44.87 -1.66
N ALA A 36 24.43 -45.43 -1.57
CA ALA A 36 23.20 -44.63 -1.65
C ALA A 36 22.86 -44.09 -0.25
N MET A 37 22.12 -42.98 -0.19
CA MET A 37 21.65 -42.22 0.98
C MET A 37 22.47 -40.97 1.38
N ALA A 38 21.74 -40.02 1.98
CA ALA A 38 22.23 -38.88 2.74
C ALA A 38 22.91 -37.69 2.01
N GLN A 39 22.41 -37.29 0.84
CA GLN A 39 22.26 -35.84 0.62
C GLN A 39 21.26 -35.30 1.65
N LYS A 40 21.75 -34.76 2.77
CA LYS A 40 20.90 -34.02 3.71
C LYS A 40 20.43 -32.74 3.02
N ASN A 41 19.14 -32.71 2.65
CA ASN A 41 18.46 -31.45 2.37
C ASN A 41 18.69 -30.51 3.56
N ALA A 42 19.36 -29.38 3.30
CA ALA A 42 19.38 -28.25 4.22
C ALA A 42 17.98 -27.62 4.21
N ALA A 43 17.05 -28.25 4.92
CA ALA A 43 15.69 -27.77 5.05
C ALA A 43 15.74 -26.34 5.62
N VAL A 44 15.21 -25.38 4.85
CA VAL A 44 15.00 -24.02 5.34
C VAL A 44 14.07 -24.13 6.55
N ALA A 45 14.64 -24.01 7.74
CA ALA A 45 13.91 -24.24 8.97
C ALA A 45 12.75 -23.25 9.04
N LYS A 46 11.53 -23.75 9.21
CA LYS A 46 10.38 -22.87 9.51
C LYS A 46 10.75 -22.05 10.74
N PRO A 47 10.62 -20.71 10.72
CA PRO A 47 11.01 -19.88 11.85
C PRO A 47 10.28 -20.37 13.10
N SER A 48 11.02 -20.51 14.20
CA SER A 48 10.47 -20.97 15.46
C SER A 48 9.35 -20.04 15.93
N LYS A 49 8.44 -20.51 16.81
CA LYS A 49 7.41 -19.63 17.38
C LYS A 49 8.01 -18.42 18.09
N ALA A 50 9.24 -18.53 18.62
CA ALA A 50 9.99 -17.42 19.19
C ALA A 50 10.48 -16.42 18.12
N GLN A 51 11.01 -16.89 16.98
CA GLN A 51 11.39 -16.03 15.87
C GLN A 51 10.17 -15.39 15.20
N LEU A 52 9.09 -16.12 14.96
CA LEU A 52 7.83 -15.54 14.48
C LEU A 52 7.27 -14.47 15.43
N VAL A 53 7.43 -14.65 16.75
CA VAL A 53 7.07 -13.62 17.74
C VAL A 53 8.07 -12.45 17.74
N ALA A 54 9.36 -12.68 17.48
CA ALA A 54 10.37 -11.62 17.39
C ALA A 54 10.25 -10.80 16.09
N ASP A 55 10.02 -11.44 14.95
CA ASP A 55 9.76 -10.80 13.66
C ASP A 55 8.41 -10.05 13.69
N LEU A 56 7.39 -10.62 14.33
CA LEU A 56 6.12 -9.95 14.59
C LEU A 56 6.31 -8.78 15.57
N ALA A 57 7.12 -8.91 16.61
CA ALA A 57 7.43 -7.80 17.52
C ALA A 57 8.20 -6.68 16.80
N ALA A 58 9.22 -6.99 16.01
CA ALA A 58 9.96 -6.02 15.21
C ALA A 58 9.08 -5.33 14.13
N THR A 59 8.10 -6.06 13.58
CA THR A 59 7.11 -5.49 12.64
C THR A 59 6.06 -4.64 13.36
N LEU A 60 5.67 -5.02 14.59
CA LEU A 60 4.81 -4.20 15.46
C LEU A 60 5.56 -3.01 16.07
N GLN A 61 6.89 -3.03 16.15
CA GLN A 61 7.73 -1.91 16.57
C GLN A 61 8.01 -0.90 15.44
N ALA A 62 7.64 -1.22 14.18
CA ALA A 62 7.55 -0.21 13.12
C ALA A 62 6.38 0.77 13.35
N CYS A 63 5.37 0.35 14.13
CA CYS A 63 4.26 1.17 14.61
C CYS A 63 4.06 0.90 16.12
N SER A 64 5.00 1.35 16.96
CA SER A 64 4.88 1.18 18.42
C SER A 64 3.54 1.70 18.93
N TYR A 65 2.96 1.00 19.92
CA TYR A 65 1.65 1.30 20.52
C TYR A 65 1.59 2.68 21.22
N ASP A 66 2.75 3.32 21.42
CA ASP A 66 2.92 4.67 21.97
C ASP A 66 3.54 5.68 20.96
N GLY A 67 3.64 5.31 19.68
CA GLY A 67 4.24 6.13 18.62
C GLY A 67 5.77 6.16 18.57
N SER A 68 6.47 5.52 19.52
CA SER A 68 7.94 5.55 19.61
C SER A 68 8.61 4.87 18.41
N PRO A 69 9.45 5.56 17.62
CA PRO A 69 10.22 4.92 16.56
C PRO A 69 11.42 4.15 17.13
N LEU A 70 11.59 2.89 16.72
CA LEU A 70 12.94 2.30 16.72
C LEU A 70 13.82 3.13 15.79
N ALA A 71 14.94 3.64 16.30
CA ALA A 71 15.83 4.50 15.53
C ALA A 71 16.51 3.71 14.41
N PHE A 72 16.01 3.84 13.18
CA PHE A 72 16.64 3.26 12.00
C PHE A 72 18.03 3.87 11.83
N SER A 73 19.06 3.02 11.84
CA SER A 73 20.43 3.41 11.53
C SER A 73 20.67 3.17 10.04
N PRO A 74 20.63 4.20 9.18
CA PRO A 74 20.66 4.01 7.74
C PRO A 74 21.97 3.33 7.30
N PRO A 75 21.90 2.20 6.57
CA PRO A 75 23.08 1.47 6.13
C PRO A 75 23.77 2.21 4.99
N ASP A 76 25.07 1.94 4.85
CA ASP A 76 25.90 2.47 3.77
C ASP A 76 25.55 1.82 2.43
N LEU A 77 24.77 2.54 1.62
CA LEU A 77 24.29 2.11 0.31
C LEU A 77 25.38 2.00 -0.77
N SER A 78 26.62 2.43 -0.51
CA SER A 78 27.73 2.25 -1.46
C SER A 78 28.21 0.80 -1.55
N LYS A 79 27.95 -0.01 -0.51
CA LYS A 79 28.44 -1.39 -0.37
C LYS A 79 27.71 -2.41 -1.26
N GLY A 80 26.61 -2.02 -1.91
CA GLY A 80 25.86 -2.87 -2.85
C GLY A 80 25.33 -4.16 -2.22
N GLY A 81 25.33 -5.25 -2.99
CA GLY A 81 25.09 -6.60 -2.45
C GLY A 81 23.67 -6.84 -1.92
N GLY A 82 22.71 -6.01 -2.32
CA GLY A 82 21.32 -6.08 -1.86
C GLY A 82 20.94 -5.09 -0.75
N THR A 83 21.84 -4.24 -0.26
CA THR A 83 21.48 -3.20 0.73
C THR A 83 20.37 -2.27 0.24
N GLY A 84 20.29 -1.97 -1.07
CA GLY A 84 19.16 -1.24 -1.66
C GLY A 84 17.80 -1.94 -1.48
N LYS A 85 17.75 -3.28 -1.51
CA LYS A 85 16.51 -4.03 -1.22
C LYS A 85 16.11 -3.91 0.25
N GLN A 86 17.09 -3.92 1.15
CA GLN A 86 16.86 -3.74 2.59
C GLN A 86 16.34 -2.33 2.90
N VAL A 87 16.95 -1.29 2.33
CA VAL A 87 16.50 0.10 2.50
C VAL A 87 15.09 0.32 1.95
N VAL A 88 14.78 -0.19 0.75
CA VAL A 88 13.42 -0.08 0.19
C VAL A 88 12.40 -0.85 1.05
N ALA A 89 12.74 -2.06 1.51
CA ALA A 89 11.86 -2.80 2.42
C ALA A 89 11.62 -2.07 3.74
N GLU A 90 12.64 -1.39 4.28
CA GLU A 90 12.53 -0.61 5.51
C GLU A 90 11.63 0.63 5.32
N ILE A 91 11.89 1.44 4.29
CA ILE A 91 11.08 2.63 3.96
C ILE A 91 9.60 2.21 3.83
N MET A 92 9.33 1.09 3.16
CA MET A 92 7.97 0.61 2.93
C MET A 92 7.21 0.24 4.21
N LYS A 93 7.87 -0.17 5.31
CA LYS A 93 7.20 -0.38 6.62
C LYS A 93 6.41 0.85 7.05
N TYR A 94 7.05 2.02 6.97
CA TYR A 94 6.50 3.32 7.38
C TYR A 94 5.42 3.88 6.44
N THR A 95 5.18 3.21 5.30
CA THR A 95 4.10 3.55 4.33
C THR A 95 2.81 2.77 4.53
N GLY A 96 2.82 1.69 5.33
CA GLY A 96 1.66 0.79 5.50
C GLY A 96 1.36 -0.12 4.30
N LEU A 97 2.22 -0.13 3.26
CA LEU A 97 2.02 -0.87 2.01
C LEU A 97 3.07 -1.97 1.79
N PRO A 98 2.70 -3.09 1.13
CA PRO A 98 3.67 -4.10 0.73
C PRO A 98 4.60 -3.61 -0.38
N ALA A 99 5.90 -3.92 -0.25
CA ALA A 99 6.96 -3.54 -1.18
C ALA A 99 6.89 -4.29 -2.52
N ASN A 100 5.99 -3.90 -3.42
CA ASN A 100 5.86 -4.48 -4.76
C ASN A 100 6.79 -3.76 -5.77
N PHE A 101 8.10 -3.97 -5.59
CA PHE A 101 9.20 -3.40 -6.36
C PHE A 101 10.30 -4.42 -6.65
N VAL A 102 10.81 -4.43 -7.88
CA VAL A 102 12.06 -5.11 -8.21
C VAL A 102 13.20 -4.09 -8.07
N VAL A 103 13.85 -4.07 -6.91
CA VAL A 103 15.02 -3.21 -6.68
C VAL A 103 16.26 -3.85 -7.31
N VAL A 104 16.98 -3.11 -8.14
CA VAL A 104 18.16 -3.59 -8.89
C VAL A 104 19.34 -2.64 -8.76
N GLU A 105 20.53 -3.22 -8.64
CA GLU A 105 21.80 -2.51 -8.83
C GLU A 105 22.04 -2.42 -10.35
N GLY A 106 22.10 -1.21 -10.90
CA GLY A 106 21.96 -0.99 -12.34
C GLY A 106 22.84 0.12 -12.90
N LYS A 107 23.05 0.09 -14.22
CA LYS A 107 23.83 1.10 -14.97
C LYS A 107 23.03 2.39 -15.25
N VAL A 108 22.31 2.88 -14.24
CA VAL A 108 21.71 4.23 -14.24
C VAL A 108 22.77 5.25 -13.79
N PRO A 109 22.68 6.54 -14.18
CA PRO A 109 23.63 7.53 -13.70
C PRO A 109 23.48 7.84 -12.20
N ASN A 110 22.29 7.62 -11.64
CA ASN A 110 21.88 8.02 -10.29
C ASN A 110 20.99 6.93 -9.62
N ALA A 111 19.71 7.21 -9.40
CA ALA A 111 18.63 6.25 -9.16
C ALA A 111 17.46 6.59 -10.09
N ALA A 112 16.56 5.62 -10.33
CA ALA A 112 15.37 5.83 -11.16
C ALA A 112 14.23 4.84 -10.83
N ALA A 113 13.06 5.38 -10.57
CA ALA A 113 11.76 4.70 -10.57
C ALA A 113 11.25 4.55 -12.00
N VAL A 114 11.28 3.32 -12.54
CA VAL A 114 10.88 3.03 -13.92
C VAL A 114 9.99 1.81 -14.01
N ILE A 115 9.24 1.69 -15.10
CA ILE A 115 8.56 0.46 -15.47
C ILE A 115 9.35 -0.19 -16.60
N MET A 116 9.91 -1.37 -16.33
CA MET A 116 10.71 -2.13 -17.30
C MET A 116 10.01 -3.44 -17.67
N GLN A 117 10.04 -3.83 -18.94
CA GLN A 117 9.70 -5.20 -19.31
C GLN A 117 10.71 -6.18 -18.71
N GLY A 118 10.22 -7.22 -18.04
CA GLY A 118 11.05 -8.38 -17.67
C GLY A 118 11.37 -9.28 -18.88
N PRO A 119 12.19 -10.33 -18.69
CA PRO A 119 12.47 -11.33 -19.72
C PRO A 119 11.22 -12.10 -20.19
N ASP A 120 10.16 -12.05 -19.40
CA ASP A 120 8.80 -12.54 -19.65
C ASP A 120 7.92 -11.54 -20.42
N GLN A 121 8.49 -10.43 -20.91
CA GLN A 121 7.80 -9.28 -21.51
C GLN A 121 6.81 -8.56 -20.58
N VAL A 122 6.78 -8.87 -19.28
CA VAL A 122 5.87 -8.25 -18.30
C VAL A 122 6.48 -6.95 -17.76
N PRO A 123 5.86 -5.77 -17.97
CA PRO A 123 6.11 -4.55 -17.21
C PRO A 123 6.14 -4.74 -15.68
N ARG A 124 7.32 -4.57 -15.08
CA ARG A 124 7.58 -4.62 -13.63
C ARG A 124 7.96 -3.22 -13.13
N ARG A 125 7.50 -2.85 -11.93
CA ARG A 125 7.94 -1.63 -11.23
C ARG A 125 9.36 -1.86 -10.70
N VAL A 126 10.32 -1.12 -11.23
CA VAL A 126 11.75 -1.26 -10.94
C VAL A 126 12.26 0.01 -10.27
N ILE A 127 12.97 -0.17 -9.16
CA ILE A 127 13.82 0.88 -8.57
C ILE A 127 15.25 0.51 -8.92
N ALA A 128 15.81 1.17 -9.93
CA ALA A 128 17.21 0.99 -10.31
C ALA A 128 18.06 1.99 -9.53
N TYR A 129 19.18 1.55 -8.95
CA TYR A 129 20.14 2.45 -8.29
C TYR A 129 21.58 2.07 -8.63
N ASN A 130 22.46 3.07 -8.60
CA ASN A 130 23.89 2.92 -8.84
C ASN A 130 24.66 3.05 -7.51
N PRO A 131 25.25 1.96 -6.96
CA PRO A 131 25.98 2.00 -5.70
C PRO A 131 27.19 2.95 -5.71
N ALA A 132 27.87 3.13 -6.85
CA ALA A 132 29.00 4.06 -6.95
C ALA A 132 28.55 5.52 -6.87
N PHE A 133 27.41 5.86 -7.49
CA PHE A 133 26.76 7.16 -7.28
C PHE A 133 26.33 7.34 -5.82
N MET A 134 25.73 6.33 -5.17
CA MET A 134 25.39 6.42 -3.75
C MET A 134 26.62 6.65 -2.87
N GLY A 135 27.78 6.05 -3.20
CA GLY A 135 29.06 6.36 -2.55
C GLY A 135 29.50 7.82 -2.73
N GLN A 136 29.42 8.35 -3.95
CA GLN A 136 29.70 9.77 -4.23
C GLN A 136 28.76 10.71 -3.48
N VAL A 137 27.49 10.34 -3.32
CA VAL A 137 26.52 11.07 -2.50
C VAL A 137 26.95 11.05 -1.02
N ILE A 138 27.31 9.89 -0.46
CA ILE A 138 27.80 9.75 0.92
C ILE A 138 29.05 10.63 1.14
N GLU A 139 30.02 10.59 0.23
CA GLU A 139 31.24 11.41 0.31
C GLU A 139 30.94 12.92 0.26
N ALA A 140 30.24 13.38 -0.78
CA ALA A 140 29.89 14.79 -0.96
C ALA A 140 29.06 15.36 0.19
N THR A 141 28.25 14.52 0.84
CA THR A 141 27.36 14.91 1.96
C THR A 141 28.00 14.78 3.34
N LYS A 142 29.31 14.51 3.43
CA LYS A 142 30.08 14.32 4.67
C LYS A 142 29.68 13.06 5.45
N SER A 143 29.70 11.92 4.76
CA SER A 143 29.37 10.58 5.27
C SER A 143 27.92 10.45 5.77
N ASN A 144 26.98 11.13 5.13
CA ASN A 144 25.59 11.19 5.57
C ASN A 144 24.72 10.11 4.90
N ASN A 145 24.54 8.99 5.59
CA ASN A 145 23.75 7.86 5.08
C ASN A 145 22.24 8.16 4.89
N TRP A 146 21.69 9.24 5.44
CA TRP A 146 20.32 9.66 5.12
C TRP A 146 20.19 10.23 3.71
N ALA A 147 21.24 10.79 3.13
CA ALA A 147 21.16 11.38 1.79
C ALA A 147 20.86 10.32 0.69
N PRO A 148 21.53 9.16 0.63
CA PRO A 148 21.10 8.04 -0.22
C PRO A 148 19.70 7.51 0.09
N VAL A 149 19.31 7.46 1.37
CA VAL A 149 17.97 6.98 1.79
C VAL A 149 16.86 7.93 1.33
N SER A 150 17.10 9.25 1.34
CA SER A 150 16.19 10.25 0.76
C SER A 150 16.00 10.04 -0.74
N ILE A 151 17.07 9.73 -1.49
CA ILE A 151 16.98 9.43 -2.92
C ILE A 151 16.15 8.15 -3.14
N MET A 152 16.42 7.07 -2.41
CA MET A 152 15.62 5.84 -2.50
C MET A 152 14.15 6.06 -2.11
N ALA A 153 13.87 6.95 -1.15
CA ALA A 153 12.51 7.33 -0.77
C ALA A 153 11.80 8.16 -1.86
N HIS A 154 12.51 9.07 -2.53
CA HIS A 154 12.00 9.83 -3.68
C HIS A 154 11.58 8.88 -4.83
N GLU A 155 12.38 7.86 -5.16
CA GLU A 155 12.00 6.85 -6.16
C GLU A 155 10.75 6.03 -5.74
N ILE A 156 10.60 5.71 -4.45
CA ILE A 156 9.38 5.08 -3.93
C ILE A 156 8.18 6.03 -4.07
N GLY A 157 8.39 7.34 -3.84
CA GLY A 157 7.38 8.38 -4.03
C GLY A 157 6.82 8.40 -5.46
N HIS A 158 7.70 8.40 -6.48
CA HIS A 158 7.32 8.34 -7.90
C HIS A 158 6.47 7.11 -8.22
N HIS A 159 6.81 5.98 -7.62
CA HIS A 159 6.02 4.77 -7.81
C HIS A 159 4.68 4.78 -7.08
N LEU A 160 4.64 5.12 -5.79
CA LEU A 160 3.43 5.04 -4.97
C LEU A 160 2.37 6.07 -5.37
N SER A 161 2.82 7.24 -5.84
CA SER A 161 1.96 8.32 -6.35
C SER A 161 1.48 8.09 -7.78
N GLY A 162 1.98 7.05 -8.46
CA GLY A 162 1.60 6.72 -9.84
C GLY A 162 2.31 7.54 -10.91
N HIS A 163 3.31 8.35 -10.58
CA HIS A 163 4.06 9.13 -11.57
C HIS A 163 4.67 8.24 -12.65
N THR A 164 5.12 7.04 -12.29
CA THR A 164 5.69 6.06 -13.24
C THR A 164 4.70 5.46 -14.26
N ILE A 165 3.40 5.82 -14.23
CA ILE A 165 2.41 5.50 -15.29
C ILE A 165 1.93 6.74 -16.06
N VAL A 166 2.45 7.93 -15.74
CA VAL A 166 2.19 9.17 -16.46
C VAL A 166 3.36 9.40 -17.44
N PRO A 167 3.12 9.56 -18.76
CA PRO A 167 4.15 9.92 -19.72
C PRO A 167 4.57 11.39 -19.57
N GLY A 168 5.59 11.80 -20.34
CA GLY A 168 6.29 13.08 -20.15
C GLY A 168 7.48 13.01 -19.17
N GLY A 169 7.60 11.94 -18.38
CA GLY A 169 8.72 11.73 -17.45
C GLY A 169 8.69 12.71 -16.28
N SER A 170 9.86 13.05 -15.71
CA SER A 170 9.96 14.02 -14.61
C SER A 170 9.40 15.39 -15.01
N GLN A 171 8.38 15.85 -14.27
CA GLN A 171 7.82 17.19 -14.38
C GLN A 171 7.89 17.89 -13.02
N PRO A 172 8.00 19.23 -12.95
CA PRO A 172 8.17 19.94 -11.68
C PRO A 172 7.14 19.64 -10.57
N PRO A 173 5.83 19.41 -10.85
CA PRO A 173 4.88 19.03 -9.79
C PRO A 173 5.19 17.67 -9.18
N ILE A 174 5.45 16.65 -10.00
CA ILE A 174 5.65 15.27 -9.54
C ILE A 174 7.01 15.06 -8.85
N GLU A 175 8.03 15.86 -9.23
CA GLU A 175 9.32 15.90 -8.53
C GLU A 175 9.17 16.42 -7.10
N LEU A 176 8.41 17.51 -6.91
CA LEU A 176 8.09 18.05 -5.57
C LEU A 176 7.18 17.10 -4.77
N GLU A 177 6.34 16.34 -5.46
CA GLU A 177 5.48 15.33 -4.87
C GLU A 177 6.27 14.13 -4.32
N SER A 178 7.25 13.64 -5.06
CA SER A 178 8.21 12.63 -4.61
C SER A 178 9.16 13.15 -3.51
N ASP A 179 9.58 14.42 -3.59
CA ASP A 179 10.37 15.08 -2.53
C ASP A 179 9.59 15.19 -1.21
N LYS A 180 8.30 15.58 -1.26
CA LYS A 180 7.47 15.65 -0.06
C LYS A 180 7.28 14.27 0.56
N PHE A 181 7.04 13.24 -0.25
CA PHE A 181 7.00 11.85 0.22
C PHE A 181 8.32 11.43 0.88
N SER A 182 9.48 11.77 0.29
CA SER A 182 10.81 11.54 0.89
C SER A 182 10.92 12.19 2.27
N GLY A 183 10.66 13.50 2.39
CA GLY A 183 10.75 14.20 3.68
C GLY A 183 9.81 13.62 4.74
N PHE A 184 8.58 13.28 4.34
CA PHE A 184 7.57 12.67 5.19
C PHE A 184 8.03 11.31 5.76
N VAL A 185 8.50 10.41 4.91
CA VAL A 185 8.88 9.05 5.37
C VAL A 185 10.22 9.07 6.13
N LEU A 186 11.16 9.95 5.76
CA LEU A 186 12.41 10.11 6.52
C LEU A 186 12.18 10.64 7.94
N TYR A 187 11.20 11.54 8.16
CA TYR A 187 10.78 11.91 9.51
C TYR A 187 10.34 10.67 10.32
N LYS A 188 9.42 9.86 9.77
CA LYS A 188 8.92 8.62 10.43
C LYS A 188 10.04 7.63 10.76
N MET A 189 11.08 7.58 9.92
CA MET A 189 12.27 6.73 10.13
C MET A 189 13.24 7.28 11.18
N GLY A 190 13.05 8.53 11.65
CA GLY A 190 13.89 9.17 12.67
C GLY A 190 15.01 10.06 12.12
N ALA A 191 14.90 10.57 10.90
CA ALA A 191 15.86 11.50 10.32
C ALA A 191 15.64 12.95 10.81
N PRO A 192 16.68 13.68 11.25
CA PRO A 192 16.66 15.14 11.34
C PRO A 192 16.34 15.80 9.99
N LEU A 193 15.64 16.93 10.01
CA LEU A 193 15.29 17.69 8.79
C LEU A 193 16.54 18.06 7.97
N ALA A 194 17.62 18.47 8.63
CA ALA A 194 18.89 18.83 8.01
C ALA A 194 19.65 17.63 7.40
N ASP A 195 19.24 16.40 7.72
CA ASP A 195 19.75 15.16 7.11
C ASP A 195 18.83 14.69 5.98
N ALA A 196 17.50 14.78 6.16
CA ALA A 196 16.54 14.53 5.09
C ALA A 196 16.71 15.48 3.90
N GLN A 197 17.04 16.76 4.15
CA GLN A 197 17.36 17.75 3.14
C GLN A 197 18.77 17.62 2.53
N ARG A 198 19.65 16.79 3.11
CA ARG A 198 21.11 16.82 2.84
C ARG A 198 21.47 16.55 1.38
N ALA A 199 20.80 15.60 0.73
CA ALA A 199 21.03 15.28 -0.68
C ALA A 199 20.74 16.51 -1.57
N ILE A 200 19.55 17.09 -1.44
CA ILE A 200 19.11 18.25 -2.23
C ILE A 200 20.00 19.48 -1.96
N ALA A 201 20.31 19.76 -0.69
CA ALA A 201 21.14 20.89 -0.29
C ALA A 201 22.56 20.86 -0.88
N THR A 202 23.06 19.66 -1.19
CA THR A 202 24.44 19.44 -1.66
C THR A 202 24.51 19.30 -3.18
N LEU A 203 23.59 18.56 -3.80
CA LEU A 203 23.71 18.06 -5.17
C LEU A 203 22.93 18.88 -6.21
N ILE A 204 21.84 19.52 -5.82
CA ILE A 204 20.90 20.19 -6.74
C ILE A 204 21.29 21.67 -6.90
N PRO A 205 21.24 22.26 -8.11
CA PRO A 205 21.49 23.69 -8.32
C PRO A 205 20.32 24.57 -7.85
N GLU A 206 20.57 25.85 -7.53
CA GLU A 206 19.52 26.78 -7.09
C GLU A 206 18.46 27.09 -8.16
N LYS A 207 18.88 27.17 -9.44
CA LYS A 207 17.98 27.47 -10.55
C LYS A 207 17.02 26.32 -10.83
N ASP A 208 15.80 26.66 -11.26
CA ASP A 208 14.90 25.69 -11.88
C ASP A 208 15.51 25.16 -13.19
N GLY A 209 15.22 23.90 -13.50
CA GLY A 209 15.28 23.33 -14.84
C GLY A 209 13.87 23.19 -15.43
N GLU A 210 13.82 22.71 -16.67
CA GLU A 210 12.58 22.44 -17.41
C GLU A 210 11.76 21.31 -16.77
N THR A 211 12.40 20.19 -16.49
CA THR A 211 11.80 18.98 -15.90
C THR A 211 11.93 18.89 -14.37
N HIS A 212 12.94 19.55 -13.79
CA HIS A 212 13.32 19.41 -12.38
C HIS A 212 13.31 20.77 -11.65
N PRO A 213 12.65 20.90 -10.48
CA PRO A 213 12.63 22.13 -9.70
C PRO A 213 14.00 22.48 -9.10
N GLY A 214 14.27 23.77 -8.94
CA GLY A 214 15.49 24.28 -8.30
C GLY A 214 15.54 23.97 -6.79
N ARG A 215 16.75 23.93 -6.24
CA ARG A 215 17.07 23.50 -4.86
C ARG A 215 16.08 24.04 -3.82
N ARG A 216 15.81 25.36 -3.81
CA ARG A 216 14.91 25.99 -2.83
C ARG A 216 13.50 25.36 -2.80
N LYS A 217 12.94 24.98 -3.95
CA LYS A 217 11.61 24.34 -4.01
C LYS A 217 11.66 22.90 -3.50
N ARG A 218 12.67 22.13 -3.93
CA ARG A 218 12.89 20.75 -3.50
C ARG A 218 13.13 20.63 -1.98
N LEU A 219 13.92 21.55 -1.41
CA LEU A 219 14.12 21.67 0.04
C LEU A 219 12.80 21.96 0.80
N ALA A 220 11.98 22.88 0.28
CA ALA A 220 10.70 23.24 0.88
C ALA A 220 9.66 22.10 0.77
N ALA A 221 9.69 21.29 -0.29
CA ALA A 221 8.85 20.09 -0.41
C ALA A 221 9.24 19.03 0.62
N ILE A 222 10.53 18.71 0.76
CA ILE A 222 11.04 17.82 1.82
C ILE A 222 10.63 18.36 3.20
N GLU A 223 10.79 19.65 3.46
CA GLU A 223 10.40 20.27 4.73
C GLU A 223 8.90 20.20 4.99
N SER A 224 8.05 20.45 3.99
CA SER A 224 6.60 20.31 4.09
C SER A 224 6.20 18.89 4.48
N GLY A 225 6.83 17.87 3.89
CA GLY A 225 6.54 16.47 4.22
C GLY A 225 7.01 16.09 5.62
N TRP A 226 8.23 16.49 5.96
CA TRP A 226 8.83 16.25 7.27
C TRP A 226 8.02 16.91 8.40
N ARG A 227 7.56 18.16 8.19
CA ARG A 227 6.70 18.89 9.13
C ARG A 227 5.32 18.28 9.25
N GLU A 228 4.66 17.95 8.13
CA GLU A 228 3.33 17.31 8.16
C GLU A 228 3.38 15.97 8.91
N ALA A 229 4.43 15.16 8.72
CA ALA A 229 4.64 13.92 9.46
C ALA A 229 4.85 14.14 10.98
N CYS A 230 5.49 15.24 11.35
CA CYS A 230 5.75 15.64 12.74
C CYS A 230 4.48 16.20 13.43
N GLU A 231 3.71 17.03 12.72
CA GLU A 231 2.43 17.57 13.18
C GLU A 231 1.41 16.43 13.36
N LEU A 232 1.35 15.49 12.41
CA LEU A 232 0.57 14.24 12.49
C LEU A 232 1.07 13.23 13.54
N GLN A 233 2.17 13.52 14.24
CA GLN A 233 2.63 12.80 15.45
C GLN A 233 2.58 13.67 16.72
N GLY A 234 1.95 14.85 16.67
CA GLY A 234 1.78 15.73 17.84
C GLY A 234 3.05 16.46 18.29
N GLY A 235 4.09 16.54 17.45
CA GLY A 235 5.38 17.15 17.82
C GLY A 235 5.34 18.65 18.12
N GLY A 236 4.32 19.36 17.62
CA GLY A 236 4.05 20.77 17.93
C GLY A 236 5.29 21.66 17.72
N PRO A 237 5.75 22.41 18.74
CA PRO A 237 6.93 23.28 18.62
C PRO A 237 8.21 22.56 18.15
N GLN A 238 8.35 21.26 18.44
CA GLN A 238 9.53 20.46 18.07
C GLN A 238 9.68 20.33 16.54
N CYS A 239 8.57 20.40 15.79
CA CYS A 239 8.56 20.37 14.34
C CYS A 239 9.25 21.59 13.69
N SER A 240 9.46 22.68 14.44
CA SER A 240 10.29 23.81 14.01
C SER A 240 11.75 23.72 14.46
N GLY A 241 12.10 22.77 15.33
CA GLY A 241 13.48 22.49 15.74
C GLY A 241 14.25 21.57 14.79
N GLY A 242 13.58 20.96 13.79
CA GLY A 242 14.21 20.09 12.79
C GLY A 242 14.77 18.75 13.33
N LEU A 243 14.46 18.41 14.58
CA LEU A 243 14.77 17.12 15.19
C LEU A 243 13.49 16.26 15.24
N PRO A 244 13.56 14.95 14.91
CA PRO A 244 12.39 14.08 15.00
C PRO A 244 11.91 13.99 16.46
N VAL A 245 10.61 13.81 16.66
CA VAL A 245 10.06 13.61 18.00
C VAL A 245 10.58 12.29 18.56
N ARG A 246 11.59 12.38 19.43
CA ARG A 246 11.88 11.31 20.37
C ARG A 246 10.81 11.37 21.43
N THR A 247 9.84 10.46 21.37
CA THR A 247 9.01 10.15 22.54
C THR A 247 9.95 9.96 23.73
N ALA A 248 9.76 10.75 24.78
CA ALA A 248 10.49 10.53 26.00
C ALA A 248 10.03 9.17 26.55
N ALA A 249 10.94 8.21 26.66
CA ALA A 249 10.70 7.03 27.48
C ALA A 249 10.18 7.52 28.84
N VAL A 250 9.00 7.03 29.26
CA VAL A 250 8.28 7.54 30.43
C VAL A 250 9.26 7.68 31.58
N ALA A 251 9.34 8.90 32.15
CA ALA A 251 10.35 9.24 33.14
C ALA A 251 10.38 8.16 34.24
N PRO A 252 11.59 7.71 34.66
CA PRO A 252 11.71 6.63 35.63
C PRO A 252 10.88 7.01 36.87
N ALA A 253 9.98 6.09 37.25
CA ALA A 253 9.01 6.35 38.30
C ALA A 253 9.68 6.91 39.55
N ALA A 254 9.05 7.89 40.19
CA ALA A 254 9.58 8.55 41.38
C ALA A 254 10.07 7.49 42.40
N PRO A 255 11.24 7.70 43.03
CA PRO A 255 11.91 6.67 43.81
C PRO A 255 10.94 6.09 44.85
N SER A 256 10.82 4.76 44.85
CA SER A 256 9.91 4.07 45.77
C SER A 256 10.20 4.48 47.22
N PRO A 257 9.17 4.61 48.08
CA PRO A 257 9.37 4.90 49.49
C PRO A 257 10.41 3.95 50.08
N ALA A 258 11.42 4.51 50.74
CA ALA A 258 12.55 3.73 51.25
C ALA A 258 12.06 2.59 52.15
N GLN A 259 12.58 1.38 51.92
CA GLN A 259 12.33 0.26 52.82
C GLN A 259 12.83 0.64 54.21
N ALA A 260 11.94 0.62 55.21
CA ALA A 260 12.31 0.81 56.59
C ALA A 260 13.35 -0.28 56.99
N PRO A 261 14.44 0.06 57.69
CA PRO A 261 15.46 -0.91 58.06
C PRO A 261 14.87 -2.09 58.84
N ALA A 262 15.24 -3.31 58.45
CA ALA A 262 14.81 -4.52 59.15
C ALA A 262 15.38 -4.54 60.57
N THR A 263 14.50 -4.48 61.58
CA THR A 263 14.87 -4.66 62.98
C THR A 263 15.21 -6.14 63.26
N PRO A 264 16.27 -6.45 64.02
CA PRO A 264 16.60 -7.84 64.35
C PRO A 264 15.55 -8.47 65.27
N VAL A 265 15.00 -9.62 64.89
CA VAL A 265 14.06 -10.37 65.73
C VAL A 265 14.82 -11.16 66.80
N ALA A 266 14.60 -10.81 68.07
CA ALA A 266 15.11 -11.56 69.22
C ALA A 266 14.25 -12.82 69.51
N LYS A 267 14.83 -13.80 70.20
CA LYS A 267 14.18 -15.07 70.56
C LYS A 267 13.04 -14.92 71.56
N ALA A 268 12.00 -15.74 71.42
CA ALA A 268 11.12 -16.20 72.49
C ALA A 268 10.86 -17.73 72.35
N PRO A 269 10.55 -18.48 73.44
CA PRO A 269 10.61 -19.95 73.46
C PRO A 269 9.29 -20.67 73.12
N ALA A 270 9.36 -22.01 73.08
CA ALA A 270 8.30 -22.92 72.62
C ALA A 270 7.22 -23.29 73.68
N PRO A 271 6.03 -23.76 73.24
CA PRO A 271 5.05 -24.47 74.05
C PRO A 271 5.07 -26.01 73.83
N THR A 272 4.39 -26.75 74.72
CA THR A 272 4.42 -28.23 74.79
C THR A 272 3.08 -28.90 74.48
N ALA A 273 3.15 -30.10 73.88
CA ALA A 273 2.15 -31.18 73.88
C ALA A 273 0.80 -30.99 73.13
N ALA A 274 0.18 -32.13 72.80
CA ALA A 274 -1.08 -32.30 72.06
C ALA A 274 -2.18 -32.91 72.98
N PRO A 275 -3.43 -33.26 72.55
CA PRO A 275 -3.72 -34.21 71.44
C PRO A 275 -4.92 -33.85 70.52
N THR A 276 -5.16 -34.70 69.51
CA THR A 276 -6.24 -34.67 68.49
C THR A 276 -7.53 -35.39 68.94
N PRO A 277 -8.68 -35.16 68.27
CA PRO A 277 -9.19 -36.20 67.34
C PRO A 277 -9.76 -35.66 65.99
N THR A 278 -10.46 -36.54 65.26
CA THR A 278 -10.55 -36.60 63.77
C THR A 278 -11.92 -36.10 63.19
N PRO A 279 -12.31 -36.32 61.89
CA PRO A 279 -12.36 -35.28 60.84
C PRO A 279 -13.77 -34.87 60.33
N ALA A 280 -13.83 -33.88 59.41
CA ALA A 280 -15.00 -33.56 58.57
C ALA A 280 -14.61 -33.11 57.15
N SER A 281 -15.59 -33.15 56.22
CA SER A 281 -15.42 -33.07 54.75
C SER A 281 -15.16 -31.66 54.15
N PRO A 282 -14.59 -31.55 52.93
CA PRO A 282 -14.26 -30.27 52.30
C PRO A 282 -15.45 -29.57 51.60
N THR A 283 -15.35 -28.25 51.47
CA THR A 283 -16.24 -27.37 50.67
C THR A 283 -15.39 -26.42 49.80
N PRO A 284 -15.95 -25.84 48.70
CA PRO A 284 -15.15 -25.38 47.57
C PRO A 284 -14.47 -24.02 47.73
N ALA A 285 -13.39 -23.81 46.98
CA ALA A 285 -12.58 -22.60 47.00
C ALA A 285 -13.27 -21.36 46.40
N THR A 286 -13.09 -20.21 47.05
CA THR A 286 -13.51 -18.89 46.55
C THR A 286 -12.59 -18.41 45.41
N PRO A 287 -13.10 -17.75 44.35
CA PRO A 287 -12.26 -17.22 43.28
C PRO A 287 -11.31 -16.12 43.76
N ALA A 288 -10.04 -16.19 43.36
CA ALA A 288 -9.06 -15.14 43.64
C ALA A 288 -9.42 -13.83 42.91
N ALA A 289 -9.22 -12.70 43.57
CA ALA A 289 -9.48 -11.37 43.00
C ALA A 289 -8.55 -11.11 41.79
N LYS A 290 -9.10 -10.53 40.72
CA LYS A 290 -8.30 -10.05 39.58
C LYS A 290 -7.38 -8.91 40.02
N ALA A 291 -6.13 -8.95 39.56
CA ALA A 291 -5.24 -7.79 39.62
C ALA A 291 -5.85 -6.61 38.84
N PRO A 292 -5.61 -5.35 39.26
CA PRO A 292 -6.09 -4.17 38.55
C PRO A 292 -5.46 -4.12 37.14
N ALA A 293 -6.27 -3.72 36.16
CA ALA A 293 -5.79 -3.50 34.80
C ALA A 293 -4.82 -2.29 34.75
N PRO A 294 -3.80 -2.30 33.88
CA PRO A 294 -2.97 -1.12 33.66
C PRO A 294 -3.83 0.03 33.13
N ALA A 295 -3.54 1.26 33.57
CA ALA A 295 -4.26 2.43 33.11
C ALA A 295 -4.02 2.63 31.60
N LEU A 296 -5.10 2.68 30.83
CA LEU A 296 -5.07 3.08 29.43
C LEU A 296 -4.61 4.54 29.33
N ALA A 297 -3.77 4.83 28.34
CA ALA A 297 -3.45 6.21 28.00
C ALA A 297 -4.73 6.97 27.63
N ALA A 298 -4.84 8.23 28.05
CA ALA A 298 -5.96 9.08 27.66
C ALA A 298 -5.95 9.31 26.15
N ALA A 299 -7.12 9.28 25.52
CA ALA A 299 -7.25 9.61 24.10
C ALA A 299 -6.85 11.08 23.88
N ALA A 300 -5.74 11.30 23.17
CA ALA A 300 -5.38 12.62 22.70
C ALA A 300 -6.28 12.99 21.50
N ALA A 301 -6.76 14.23 21.47
CA ALA A 301 -7.41 14.79 20.30
C ALA A 301 -6.36 15.06 19.22
N GLU A 302 -6.62 14.60 18.00
CA GLU A 302 -5.69 14.72 16.87
C GLU A 302 -6.02 15.91 15.97
N THR A 303 -5.05 16.31 15.15
CA THR A 303 -5.17 17.39 14.18
C THR A 303 -4.98 16.84 12.78
N LEU A 304 -6.01 16.92 11.94
CA LEU A 304 -5.85 16.67 10.51
C LEU A 304 -5.19 17.87 9.82
N PRO A 305 -4.43 17.66 8.72
CA PRO A 305 -4.00 18.76 7.89
C PRO A 305 -5.23 19.39 7.23
N LYS A 306 -5.28 20.74 7.21
CA LYS A 306 -6.36 21.48 6.56
C LYS A 306 -6.48 21.09 5.08
N VAL A 307 -7.69 20.98 4.56
CA VAL A 307 -7.90 20.58 3.16
C VAL A 307 -7.51 21.69 2.20
N ASP A 308 -6.47 21.45 1.41
CA ASP A 308 -6.01 22.35 0.36
C ASP A 308 -5.79 21.59 -0.95
N VAL A 309 -6.36 22.12 -2.04
CA VAL A 309 -6.20 21.56 -3.39
C VAL A 309 -4.80 21.77 -3.94
N ALA A 310 -4.11 22.83 -3.51
CA ALA A 310 -2.73 23.13 -3.86
C ALA A 310 -1.70 22.40 -2.98
N ALA A 311 -2.14 21.74 -1.89
CA ALA A 311 -1.26 20.92 -1.08
C ALA A 311 -0.73 19.75 -1.92
N ILE A 312 0.59 19.66 -1.97
CA ILE A 312 1.30 18.45 -2.41
C ILE A 312 0.85 17.32 -1.45
N PRO A 313 0.27 16.21 -1.93
CA PRO A 313 -0.26 15.19 -1.03
C PRO A 313 0.85 14.44 -0.28
N SER A 314 0.54 13.83 0.87
CA SER A 314 1.48 13.06 1.68
C SER A 314 0.79 11.80 2.22
N LYS A 315 1.47 10.96 3.01
CA LYS A 315 0.94 9.68 3.46
C LYS A 315 0.30 9.83 4.84
N GLY A 316 -0.85 9.20 5.08
CA GLY A 316 -1.40 9.13 6.44
C GLY A 316 -0.40 8.59 7.49
N THR A 317 -0.52 9.05 8.73
CA THR A 317 0.17 8.43 9.89
C THR A 317 -0.57 7.20 10.40
N GLN A 318 -1.89 7.21 10.31
CA GLN A 318 -2.81 6.26 10.94
C GLN A 318 -4.08 6.02 10.08
N PHE A 319 -4.93 5.09 10.50
CA PHE A 319 -6.20 4.73 9.87
C PHE A 319 -7.42 5.34 10.57
N ILE A 320 -7.35 5.69 11.85
CA ILE A 320 -8.45 6.32 12.59
C ILE A 320 -7.98 7.64 13.18
N TYR A 321 -8.61 8.74 12.74
CA TYR A 321 -8.37 10.09 13.26
C TYR A 321 -9.57 10.54 14.10
N ASP A 322 -9.31 10.97 15.34
CA ASP A 322 -10.32 11.51 16.23
C ASP A 322 -9.94 12.93 16.67
N GLU A 323 -10.54 13.94 16.03
CA GLU A 323 -10.28 15.33 16.39
C GLU A 323 -10.87 15.73 17.74
N PHE A 324 -11.81 14.95 18.30
CA PHE A 324 -12.45 15.25 19.58
C PHE A 324 -11.76 14.57 20.78
N GLY A 325 -11.04 13.47 20.55
CA GLY A 325 -10.42 12.67 21.61
C GLY A 325 -11.44 11.96 22.52
N ILE A 326 -12.58 11.53 21.96
CA ILE A 326 -13.69 10.89 22.70
C ILE A 326 -13.96 9.44 22.31
N LEU A 327 -13.31 8.93 21.27
CA LEU A 327 -13.34 7.51 20.94
C LEU A 327 -12.63 6.69 22.04
N ASP A 328 -13.14 5.50 22.31
CA ASP A 328 -12.56 4.59 23.29
C ASP A 328 -11.16 4.16 22.82
N PRO A 329 -10.09 4.39 23.61
CA PRO A 329 -8.72 4.18 23.15
C PRO A 329 -8.38 2.70 22.93
N ALA A 330 -9.01 1.78 23.66
CA ALA A 330 -8.78 0.34 23.50
C ALA A 330 -9.47 -0.18 22.23
N ILE A 331 -10.73 0.20 22.00
CA ILE A 331 -11.47 -0.16 20.79
C ILE A 331 -10.82 0.50 19.56
N ARG A 332 -10.44 1.78 19.65
CA ARG A 332 -9.74 2.50 18.56
C ARG A 332 -8.44 1.80 18.19
N ALA A 333 -7.55 1.53 19.16
CA ALA A 333 -6.28 0.85 18.87
C ALA A 333 -6.45 -0.57 18.31
N GLN A 334 -7.53 -1.27 18.68
CA GLN A 334 -7.89 -2.56 18.07
C GLN A 334 -8.22 -2.40 16.57
N PHE A 335 -9.08 -1.45 16.20
CA PHE A 335 -9.45 -1.25 14.80
C PHE A 335 -8.31 -0.64 13.97
N GLU A 336 -7.52 0.27 14.54
CA GLU A 336 -6.30 0.82 13.94
C GLU A 336 -5.35 -0.30 13.50
N LYS A 337 -5.06 -1.23 14.42
CA LYS A 337 -4.28 -2.44 14.13
C LYS A 337 -4.92 -3.30 13.04
N GLN A 338 -6.23 -3.52 13.08
CA GLN A 338 -6.92 -4.33 12.06
C GLN A 338 -6.86 -3.70 10.66
N MET A 339 -6.88 -2.38 10.53
CA MET A 339 -6.71 -1.70 9.25
C MET A 339 -5.26 -1.76 8.78
N TYR A 340 -4.27 -1.60 9.67
CA TYR A 340 -2.85 -1.80 9.34
C TYR A 340 -2.54 -3.22 8.88
N GLU A 341 -2.98 -4.26 9.60
CA GLU A 341 -2.80 -5.66 9.21
C GLU A 341 -3.48 -5.98 7.87
N HIS A 342 -4.62 -5.34 7.58
CA HIS A 342 -5.33 -5.47 6.32
C HIS A 342 -4.63 -4.75 5.16
N ALA A 343 -4.12 -3.54 5.37
CA ALA A 343 -3.34 -2.78 4.40
C ALA A 343 -2.01 -3.48 4.05
N GLN A 344 -1.32 -4.06 5.03
CA GLN A 344 -0.13 -4.88 4.78
C GLN A 344 -0.46 -6.15 3.98
N LYS A 345 -1.54 -6.86 4.36
CA LYS A 345 -1.94 -8.13 3.73
C LYS A 345 -2.50 -7.97 2.30
N THR A 346 -3.29 -6.92 2.07
CA THR A 346 -4.08 -6.76 0.83
C THR A 346 -3.70 -5.51 0.04
N GLY A 347 -2.95 -4.56 0.62
CA GLY A 347 -2.75 -3.24 0.07
C GLY A 347 -3.95 -2.30 0.17
N VAL A 348 -5.10 -2.74 0.72
CA VAL A 348 -6.31 -1.94 0.83
C VAL A 348 -6.26 -1.09 2.10
N GLU A 349 -6.45 0.21 1.94
CA GLU A 349 -6.38 1.17 3.04
C GLU A 349 -7.77 1.75 3.30
N ILE A 350 -8.15 1.80 4.57
CA ILE A 350 -9.49 2.19 5.00
C ILE A 350 -9.32 3.17 6.16
N VAL A 351 -9.55 4.46 5.88
CA VAL A 351 -9.35 5.54 6.84
C VAL A 351 -10.70 6.07 7.34
N THR A 352 -10.84 6.25 8.66
CA THR A 352 -12.02 6.83 9.30
C THR A 352 -11.64 8.15 9.98
N LEU A 353 -12.34 9.23 9.64
CA LEU A 353 -12.13 10.59 10.13
C LEU A 353 -13.36 11.03 10.94
N LEU A 354 -13.19 11.29 12.24
CA LEU A 354 -14.19 11.94 13.08
C LEU A 354 -13.77 13.40 13.30
N VAL A 355 -14.40 14.32 12.57
CA VAL A 355 -13.89 15.68 12.32
C VAL A 355 -14.80 16.79 12.84
N LYS A 356 -14.21 17.92 13.21
CA LYS A 356 -14.93 19.13 13.66
C LYS A 356 -15.43 19.95 12.47
N ASP A 357 -14.52 20.24 11.54
CA ASP A 357 -14.77 21.08 10.36
C ASP A 357 -14.70 20.23 9.06
N LEU A 358 -15.32 20.73 7.99
CA LEU A 358 -15.26 20.21 6.63
C LEU A 358 -14.61 21.20 5.66
N ASP A 359 -13.97 22.27 6.16
CA ASP A 359 -13.36 23.34 5.36
C ASP A 359 -14.35 23.99 4.36
N GLY A 360 -15.60 24.11 4.80
CA GLY A 360 -16.72 24.64 4.00
C GLY A 360 -17.16 23.73 2.83
N LYS A 361 -16.76 22.46 2.82
CA LYS A 361 -17.10 21.47 1.78
C LYS A 361 -18.26 20.58 2.19
N SER A 362 -18.79 19.79 1.24
CA SER A 362 -19.59 18.61 1.62
C SER A 362 -18.69 17.53 2.22
N ALA A 363 -19.26 16.62 3.02
CA ALA A 363 -18.50 15.48 3.53
C ALA A 363 -17.96 14.56 2.43
N GLU A 364 -18.60 14.50 1.26
CA GLU A 364 -18.13 13.72 0.11
C GLU A 364 -16.93 14.40 -0.59
N ASP A 365 -17.01 15.71 -0.83
CA ASP A 365 -15.88 16.50 -1.37
C ASP A 365 -14.68 16.49 -0.41
N TYR A 366 -14.92 16.60 0.90
CA TYR A 366 -13.89 16.50 1.93
C TYR A 366 -13.28 15.10 1.97
N ALA A 367 -14.08 14.03 1.94
CA ALA A 367 -13.59 12.65 1.89
C ALA A 367 -12.76 12.37 0.61
N HIS A 368 -13.18 12.89 -0.54
CA HIS A 368 -12.41 12.84 -1.80
C HIS A 368 -11.08 13.60 -1.68
N ALA A 369 -11.11 14.82 -1.16
CA ALA A 369 -9.91 15.62 -0.98
C ALA A 369 -8.93 14.98 0.01
N MET A 370 -9.42 14.38 1.10
CA MET A 370 -8.59 13.66 2.08
C MET A 370 -8.08 12.31 1.56
N MET A 371 -8.83 11.61 0.70
CA MET A 371 -8.33 10.42 -0.01
C MET A 371 -7.09 10.75 -0.86
N ARG A 372 -7.12 11.90 -1.57
CA ARG A 372 -5.94 12.47 -2.25
C ARG A 372 -4.88 12.89 -1.23
N GLN A 373 -5.20 13.80 -0.31
CA GLN A 373 -4.24 14.52 0.54
C GLN A 373 -3.46 13.60 1.49
N LEU A 374 -4.11 12.56 2.05
CA LEU A 374 -3.48 11.54 2.90
C LEU A 374 -2.98 10.30 2.12
N ARG A 375 -3.07 10.31 0.77
CA ARG A 375 -2.73 9.18 -0.12
C ARG A 375 -3.31 7.85 0.34
N VAL A 376 -4.64 7.82 0.53
CA VAL A 376 -5.33 6.63 1.05
C VAL A 376 -5.47 5.60 -0.06
N GLY A 377 -4.73 4.50 0.07
CA GLY A 377 -4.55 3.49 -0.96
C GLY A 377 -3.71 3.99 -2.14
N LYS A 378 -3.72 3.21 -3.22
CA LYS A 378 -3.04 3.54 -4.48
C LYS A 378 -4.07 4.03 -5.49
N LEU A 379 -3.72 5.11 -6.19
CA LEU A 379 -4.55 5.66 -7.27
C LEU A 379 -4.68 4.70 -8.46
N ASP A 380 -3.61 3.96 -8.79
CA ASP A 380 -3.52 3.14 -10.00
C ASP A 380 -4.58 2.01 -10.07
N VAL A 381 -4.84 1.37 -8.94
CA VAL A 381 -5.87 0.32 -8.78
C VAL A 381 -7.11 0.80 -8.00
N GLY A 382 -7.11 2.03 -7.50
CA GLY A 382 -8.19 2.61 -6.71
C GLY A 382 -8.53 1.83 -5.45
N ASN A 383 -7.54 1.36 -4.69
CA ASN A 383 -7.74 0.43 -3.57
C ASN A 383 -7.78 1.09 -2.18
N GLY A 384 -8.18 2.37 -2.10
CA GLY A 384 -8.40 3.10 -0.84
C GLY A 384 -9.87 3.37 -0.52
N ALA A 385 -10.17 3.70 0.74
CA ALA A 385 -11.49 4.12 1.23
C ALA A 385 -11.34 5.17 2.34
N VAL A 386 -12.17 6.23 2.33
CA VAL A 386 -12.21 7.28 3.35
C VAL A 386 -13.64 7.47 3.85
N LEU A 387 -13.83 7.32 5.15
CA LEU A 387 -15.10 7.40 5.86
C LEU A 387 -15.06 8.63 6.77
N VAL A 388 -15.93 9.61 6.53
CA VAL A 388 -15.94 10.90 7.23
C VAL A 388 -17.22 11.04 8.02
N VAL A 389 -17.11 11.48 9.28
CA VAL A 389 -18.23 11.90 10.12
C VAL A 389 -17.91 13.28 10.69
N ALA A 390 -18.71 14.27 10.33
CA ALA A 390 -18.65 15.65 10.80
C ALA A 390 -19.92 15.96 11.61
N PRO A 391 -20.01 15.48 12.85
CA PRO A 391 -21.27 15.39 13.57
C PRO A 391 -21.82 16.75 14.01
N GLU A 392 -20.97 17.77 14.15
CA GLU A 392 -21.40 19.13 14.50
C GLU A 392 -21.91 19.91 13.28
N GLN A 393 -21.69 19.39 12.08
CA GLN A 393 -22.24 19.89 10.81
C GLN A 393 -23.32 18.98 10.23
N ASN A 394 -23.72 17.92 10.96
CA ASN A 394 -24.73 16.93 10.56
C ASN A 394 -24.46 16.28 9.18
N GLN A 395 -23.19 16.02 8.85
CA GLN A 395 -22.81 15.36 7.60
C GLN A 395 -21.90 14.15 7.85
N ALA A 396 -22.05 13.14 6.99
CA ALA A 396 -21.15 12.00 6.91
C ALA A 396 -21.14 11.43 5.48
N ALA A 397 -20.02 10.85 5.06
CA ALA A 397 -19.83 10.27 3.73
C ALA A 397 -18.81 9.12 3.76
N ALA A 398 -18.95 8.15 2.86
CA ALA A 398 -17.98 7.09 2.63
C ALA A 398 -17.54 7.09 1.16
N VAL A 399 -16.38 7.67 0.88
CA VAL A 399 -15.78 7.68 -0.46
C VAL A 399 -14.90 6.45 -0.64
N LEU A 400 -15.06 5.77 -1.77
CA LEU A 400 -14.33 4.57 -2.13
C LEU A 400 -13.56 4.82 -3.43
N GLY A 401 -12.30 4.42 -3.47
CA GLY A 401 -11.55 4.33 -4.71
C GLY A 401 -12.19 3.32 -5.67
N ALA A 402 -11.97 3.51 -6.97
CA ALA A 402 -12.60 2.75 -8.04
C ALA A 402 -12.58 1.22 -7.82
N GLY A 403 -11.43 0.70 -7.38
CA GLY A 403 -11.22 -0.70 -7.09
C GLY A 403 -12.03 -1.21 -5.90
N VAL A 404 -12.06 -0.46 -4.80
CA VAL A 404 -12.87 -0.82 -3.61
C VAL A 404 -14.36 -0.75 -3.94
N ALA A 405 -14.80 0.25 -4.71
CA ALA A 405 -16.18 0.36 -5.16
C ALA A 405 -16.66 -0.88 -5.94
N LEU A 406 -15.79 -1.53 -6.72
CA LEU A 406 -16.10 -2.77 -7.44
C LEU A 406 -16.14 -4.03 -6.55
N GLU A 407 -15.55 -4.00 -5.35
CA GLU A 407 -15.75 -5.04 -4.33
C GLU A 407 -17.02 -4.78 -3.51
N MET A 408 -17.30 -3.51 -3.19
CA MET A 408 -18.42 -3.11 -2.33
C MET A 408 -19.79 -3.07 -3.04
N GLY A 409 -19.83 -2.93 -4.37
CA GLY A 409 -21.07 -2.91 -5.14
C GLY A 409 -21.99 -1.76 -4.74
N SER A 410 -23.23 -2.08 -4.33
CA SER A 410 -24.26 -1.12 -3.91
C SER A 410 -24.33 -0.89 -2.39
N HIS A 411 -23.34 -1.33 -1.62
CA HIS A 411 -23.33 -1.16 -0.16
C HIS A 411 -23.12 0.30 0.27
N ASP A 412 -24.22 1.02 0.51
CA ASP A 412 -24.18 2.36 1.09
C ASP A 412 -23.63 2.33 2.53
N LYS A 413 -22.41 2.86 2.70
CA LYS A 413 -21.76 3.07 4.00
C LYS A 413 -21.97 4.48 4.54
N THR A 414 -22.34 5.45 3.71
CA THR A 414 -22.71 6.81 4.12
C THR A 414 -23.92 6.80 5.07
N GLU A 415 -24.96 6.03 4.74
CA GLU A 415 -26.14 5.87 5.61
C GLU A 415 -25.83 5.09 6.90
N GLN A 416 -24.82 4.23 6.91
CA GLN A 416 -24.35 3.58 8.13
C GLN A 416 -23.70 4.60 9.09
N LEU A 417 -22.87 5.50 8.56
CA LEU A 417 -22.24 6.58 9.31
C LEU A 417 -23.26 7.62 9.82
N LYS A 418 -24.23 8.02 8.98
CA LYS A 418 -25.34 8.92 9.40
C LYS A 418 -26.17 8.31 10.53
N ARG A 419 -26.48 7.01 10.49
CA ARG A 419 -27.17 6.32 11.60
C ARG A 419 -26.37 6.37 12.90
N TRP A 420 -25.05 6.21 12.85
CA TRP A 420 -24.19 6.39 14.03
C TRP A 420 -24.27 7.82 14.55
N MET A 421 -24.04 8.82 13.69
CA MET A 421 -24.09 10.24 14.04
C MET A 421 -25.41 10.61 14.74
N ASN A 422 -26.55 10.17 14.19
CA ASN A 422 -27.87 10.51 14.72
C ASN A 422 -28.26 9.78 16.01
N THR A 423 -27.61 8.66 16.36
CA THR A 423 -27.97 7.84 17.54
C THR A 423 -26.91 7.88 18.66
N ALA A 424 -25.64 7.97 18.30
CA ALA A 424 -24.51 7.89 19.21
C ALA A 424 -24.02 9.27 19.67
N TRP A 425 -23.96 10.25 18.78
CA TRP A 425 -23.18 11.49 19.00
C TRP A 425 -23.61 12.25 20.26
N ALA A 426 -24.91 12.46 20.45
CA ALA A 426 -25.45 13.14 21.62
C ALA A 426 -25.11 12.41 22.94
N LEU A 427 -24.98 11.08 22.92
CA LEU A 427 -24.59 10.28 24.08
C LEU A 427 -23.08 10.34 24.31
N CYS A 428 -22.25 10.28 23.25
CA CYS A 428 -20.81 10.48 23.34
C CYS A 428 -20.48 11.86 23.93
N LYS A 429 -21.04 12.93 23.35
CA LYS A 429 -20.81 14.32 23.78
C LYS A 429 -21.32 14.59 25.19
N LYS A 430 -22.47 14.03 25.59
CA LYS A 430 -22.98 14.13 26.98
C LYS A 430 -22.08 13.44 28.02
N LYS A 431 -21.33 12.40 27.62
CA LYS A 431 -20.42 11.65 28.51
C LYS A 431 -18.95 12.06 28.38
N ASN A 432 -18.60 12.90 27.40
CA ASN A 432 -17.24 13.13 26.92
C ASN A 432 -16.46 11.82 26.60
N ALA A 433 -17.19 10.78 26.18
CA ALA A 433 -16.66 9.45 25.88
C ALA A 433 -17.69 8.61 25.12
N CYS A 434 -17.29 7.96 24.02
CA CYS A 434 -18.16 7.07 23.26
C CYS A 434 -18.27 5.65 23.85
N GLY A 435 -17.20 5.09 24.44
CA GLY A 435 -17.17 3.68 24.86
C GLY A 435 -17.50 2.75 23.68
N ASN A 436 -18.41 1.79 23.86
CA ASN A 436 -18.88 0.87 22.81
C ASN A 436 -19.47 1.56 21.56
N TRP A 437 -19.88 2.83 21.61
CA TRP A 437 -20.25 3.55 20.38
C TRP A 437 -19.08 3.68 19.40
N THR A 438 -17.84 3.59 19.88
CA THR A 438 -16.63 3.54 19.04
C THR A 438 -16.64 2.32 18.11
N GLU A 439 -17.07 1.15 18.60
CA GLU A 439 -17.20 -0.06 17.78
C GLU A 439 -18.27 0.14 16.71
N ASN A 440 -19.44 0.69 17.08
CA ASN A 440 -20.54 0.97 16.15
C ASN A 440 -20.15 1.93 15.01
N LEU A 441 -19.21 2.85 15.23
CA LEU A 441 -18.64 3.70 14.17
C LEU A 441 -17.78 2.88 13.20
N MET A 442 -16.89 2.04 13.74
CA MET A 442 -15.92 1.26 12.96
C MET A 442 -16.55 0.11 12.16
N LEU A 443 -17.79 -0.31 12.47
CA LEU A 443 -18.53 -1.32 11.70
C LEU A 443 -18.63 -1.03 10.20
N ALA A 444 -18.55 0.24 9.76
CA ALA A 444 -18.55 0.60 8.34
C ALA A 444 -17.22 0.25 7.67
N ALA A 445 -16.11 0.64 8.30
CA ALA A 445 -14.74 0.34 7.85
C ALA A 445 -14.44 -1.16 7.91
N ASP A 446 -14.82 -1.83 9.00
CA ASP A 446 -14.64 -3.26 9.22
C ASP A 446 -15.43 -4.14 8.23
N HIS A 447 -16.55 -3.64 7.70
CA HIS A 447 -17.26 -4.30 6.60
C HIS A 447 -16.45 -4.24 5.30
N ILE A 448 -15.90 -3.08 4.93
CA ILE A 448 -15.02 -2.92 3.76
C ILE A 448 -13.78 -3.81 3.92
N ARG A 449 -13.22 -3.88 5.14
CA ARG A 449 -12.08 -4.75 5.50
C ARG A 449 -12.39 -6.23 5.29
N ARG A 450 -13.57 -6.71 5.70
CA ARG A 450 -14.00 -8.10 5.44
C ARG A 450 -14.18 -8.38 3.95
N ASP A 451 -14.93 -7.54 3.25
CA ASP A 451 -15.30 -7.77 1.85
C ASP A 451 -14.04 -7.79 0.95
N THR A 452 -13.10 -6.87 1.20
CA THR A 452 -11.84 -6.78 0.46
C THR A 452 -10.74 -7.75 0.94
N SER A 453 -11.00 -8.62 1.94
CA SER A 453 -9.98 -9.49 2.59
C SER A 453 -9.34 -10.56 1.68
N ARG A 454 -9.84 -10.72 0.46
CA ARG A 454 -9.35 -11.59 -0.61
C ARG A 454 -9.13 -10.85 -1.95
N ALA A 455 -9.24 -9.52 -1.98
CA ALA A 455 -9.16 -8.76 -3.21
C ALA A 455 -7.75 -8.77 -3.80
N ASP A 456 -7.65 -9.03 -5.10
CA ASP A 456 -6.40 -9.02 -5.86
C ASP A 456 -6.25 -7.68 -6.61
N TRP A 457 -5.12 -7.02 -6.36
CA TRP A 457 -4.73 -5.74 -6.94
C TRP A 457 -3.51 -5.85 -7.86
N THR A 458 -3.16 -7.08 -8.24
CA THR A 458 -2.09 -7.34 -9.20
C THR A 458 -2.57 -6.98 -10.60
N ILE A 459 -1.84 -6.10 -11.28
CA ILE A 459 -2.00 -5.82 -12.71
C ILE A 459 -1.44 -7.01 -13.49
N ALA A 460 -2.23 -8.09 -13.56
CA ALA A 460 -1.85 -9.39 -14.09
C ALA A 460 -1.60 -9.38 -15.60
N TYR A 461 -2.19 -8.43 -16.34
CA TYR A 461 -2.04 -8.29 -17.78
C TYR A 461 -1.62 -6.88 -18.16
N GLN A 462 -0.83 -6.77 -19.22
CA GLN A 462 -0.20 -5.51 -19.64
C GLN A 462 -0.55 -5.14 -21.10
N SER A 463 -1.46 -5.91 -21.70
CA SER A 463 -2.14 -5.60 -22.96
C SER A 463 -3.58 -6.17 -22.91
N LEU A 464 -4.46 -5.67 -23.78
CA LEU A 464 -5.82 -6.21 -23.93
C LEU A 464 -5.80 -7.53 -24.70
N GLY A 465 -4.88 -7.68 -25.66
CA GLY A 465 -4.67 -8.93 -26.38
C GLY A 465 -4.23 -10.07 -25.47
N ASP A 466 -3.42 -9.82 -24.45
CA ASP A 466 -2.95 -10.88 -23.54
C ASP A 466 -4.03 -11.40 -22.59
N ILE A 467 -4.88 -10.53 -22.03
CA ILE A 467 -6.01 -10.98 -21.22
C ILE A 467 -7.07 -11.69 -22.08
N GLN A 468 -7.27 -11.27 -23.34
CA GLN A 468 -8.13 -11.98 -24.30
C GLN A 468 -7.58 -13.36 -24.69
N LYS A 469 -6.26 -13.50 -24.91
CA LYS A 469 -5.63 -14.82 -25.15
C LYS A 469 -5.83 -15.76 -23.96
N ALA A 470 -5.77 -15.24 -22.73
CA ALA A 470 -6.05 -16.00 -21.52
C ALA A 470 -7.53 -16.40 -21.39
N ASP A 471 -8.47 -15.51 -21.73
CA ASP A 471 -9.91 -15.81 -21.78
C ASP A 471 -10.22 -16.90 -22.81
N ALA A 472 -9.68 -16.78 -24.03
CA ALA A 472 -9.78 -17.79 -25.07
C ALA A 472 -9.15 -19.15 -24.66
N ALA A 473 -8.13 -19.13 -23.80
CA ALA A 473 -7.54 -20.34 -23.23
C ALA A 473 -8.43 -20.99 -22.15
N GLU A 474 -9.26 -20.23 -21.44
CA GLU A 474 -10.15 -20.70 -20.36
C GLU A 474 -11.61 -20.96 -20.78
N ASN A 475 -12.03 -20.41 -21.92
CA ASN A 475 -13.38 -20.55 -22.48
C ASN A 475 -13.88 -22.01 -22.47
N GLY A 476 -15.00 -22.23 -21.79
CA GLY A 476 -15.65 -23.55 -21.63
C GLY A 476 -14.92 -24.54 -20.70
N LYS A 477 -13.80 -24.17 -20.07
CA LYS A 477 -12.96 -25.06 -19.25
C LYS A 477 -12.97 -24.72 -17.76
N VAL A 478 -13.12 -23.44 -17.41
CA VAL A 478 -13.17 -23.00 -16.01
C VAL A 478 -14.62 -22.88 -15.54
N THR A 479 -14.99 -23.68 -14.53
CA THR A 479 -16.34 -23.69 -13.94
C THR A 479 -16.42 -22.98 -12.59
N ASN A 480 -15.30 -22.81 -11.89
CA ASN A 480 -15.17 -22.08 -10.64
C ASN A 480 -14.46 -20.73 -10.91
N PRO A 481 -15.11 -19.57 -10.69
CA PRO A 481 -14.52 -18.26 -10.97
C PRO A 481 -13.22 -17.96 -10.18
N ASN A 482 -12.96 -18.66 -9.08
CA ASN A 482 -11.72 -18.50 -8.30
C ASN A 482 -10.50 -19.15 -8.98
N ASP A 483 -10.71 -20.12 -9.88
CA ASP A 483 -9.64 -20.82 -10.61
C ASP A 483 -9.30 -20.12 -11.94
N SER A 484 -10.06 -19.09 -12.33
CA SER A 484 -9.83 -18.32 -13.55
C SER A 484 -8.66 -17.37 -13.43
N LYS A 485 -7.84 -17.32 -14.47
CA LYS A 485 -6.74 -16.35 -14.64
C LYS A 485 -7.21 -15.03 -15.22
N VAL A 486 -8.47 -14.86 -15.62
CA VAL A 486 -8.99 -13.59 -16.17
C VAL A 486 -10.07 -12.94 -15.30
N TRP A 487 -10.88 -13.72 -14.58
CA TRP A 487 -11.98 -13.20 -13.77
C TRP A 487 -11.51 -12.17 -12.72
N ARG A 488 -12.10 -10.96 -12.75
CA ARG A 488 -11.77 -9.80 -11.90
C ARG A 488 -10.28 -9.37 -11.90
N LYS A 489 -9.45 -9.88 -12.83
CA LYS A 489 -8.05 -9.47 -12.93
C LYS A 489 -7.94 -8.07 -13.52
N ILE A 490 -6.85 -7.41 -13.16
CA ILE A 490 -6.56 -6.04 -13.59
C ILE A 490 -5.63 -6.10 -14.80
N VAL A 491 -6.00 -5.35 -15.84
CA VAL A 491 -5.25 -5.17 -17.07
C VAL A 491 -4.81 -3.71 -17.20
N ARG A 492 -3.56 -3.49 -17.60
CA ARG A 492 -3.09 -2.22 -18.16
C ARG A 492 -3.15 -2.32 -19.68
N LEU A 493 -3.59 -1.25 -20.34
CA LEU A 493 -3.56 -1.07 -21.79
C LEU A 493 -3.38 0.41 -22.13
N SER A 494 -2.96 0.71 -23.35
CA SER A 494 -2.98 2.08 -23.90
C SER A 494 -3.87 2.12 -25.14
N GLY A 495 -4.53 3.25 -25.39
CA GLY A 495 -5.43 3.39 -26.54
C GLY A 495 -6.18 4.72 -26.61
N THR A 496 -6.85 4.95 -27.73
CA THR A 496 -7.52 6.21 -28.09
C THR A 496 -9.02 6.12 -27.83
N VAL A 497 -9.59 7.15 -27.20
CA VAL A 497 -11.04 7.23 -26.97
C VAL A 497 -11.75 7.54 -28.30
N GLU A 498 -12.50 6.57 -28.82
CA GLU A 498 -13.27 6.72 -30.06
C GLU A 498 -14.60 7.44 -29.83
N SER A 499 -15.25 7.22 -28.67
CA SER A 499 -16.52 7.84 -28.33
C SER A 499 -16.75 7.89 -26.82
N LEU A 500 -17.18 9.06 -26.34
CA LEU A 500 -17.80 9.23 -25.02
C LEU A 500 -19.32 9.04 -25.16
N ASN A 501 -19.93 8.23 -24.30
CA ASN A 501 -21.38 7.93 -24.32
C ASN A 501 -21.89 7.37 -25.68
N PRO A 502 -21.28 6.30 -26.23
CA PRO A 502 -21.81 5.63 -27.41
C PRO A 502 -23.23 5.09 -27.16
N PRO A 503 -24.15 5.15 -28.13
CA PRO A 503 -25.56 4.83 -27.90
C PRO A 503 -25.80 3.33 -27.65
N SER A 504 -26.69 3.05 -26.70
CA SER A 504 -27.24 1.72 -26.44
C SER A 504 -27.81 1.06 -27.70
N GLY A 505 -27.72 -0.26 -27.78
CA GLY A 505 -28.13 -1.03 -28.97
C GLY A 505 -27.13 -1.01 -30.13
N ASN A 506 -26.07 -0.19 -30.10
CA ASN A 506 -24.95 -0.32 -31.04
C ASN A 506 -24.22 -1.65 -30.81
N LYS A 507 -24.49 -2.64 -31.69
CA LYS A 507 -23.93 -3.98 -31.62
C LYS A 507 -22.40 -4.05 -31.71
N ALA A 508 -21.74 -3.04 -32.31
CA ALA A 508 -20.28 -2.96 -32.35
C ALA A 508 -19.70 -2.40 -31.03
N ALA A 509 -20.43 -1.53 -30.32
CA ALA A 509 -20.01 -0.98 -29.04
C ALA A 509 -20.36 -1.89 -27.83
N TRP A 510 -21.41 -2.70 -27.96
CA TRP A 510 -21.91 -3.64 -26.94
C TRP A 510 -22.08 -3.01 -25.55
N VAL A 511 -22.79 -1.88 -25.51
CA VAL A 511 -23.10 -1.14 -24.28
C VAL A 511 -23.98 -1.99 -23.34
N ASN A 512 -23.57 -2.07 -22.08
CA ASN A 512 -24.28 -2.75 -20.99
C ASN A 512 -25.15 -1.72 -20.26
N ASP A 513 -26.44 -1.71 -20.58
CA ASP A 513 -27.38 -0.72 -20.08
C ASP A 513 -27.51 -0.73 -18.54
N ALA A 514 -27.33 -1.87 -17.87
CA ALA A 514 -27.37 -1.93 -16.41
C ALA A 514 -26.19 -1.20 -15.73
N LYS A 515 -25.02 -1.16 -16.37
CA LYS A 515 -23.90 -0.30 -15.92
C LYS A 515 -24.20 1.19 -16.14
N VAL A 516 -24.85 1.54 -17.25
CA VAL A 516 -25.24 2.94 -17.53
C VAL A 516 -26.34 3.41 -16.56
N GLN A 517 -27.34 2.56 -16.29
CA GLN A 517 -28.41 2.81 -15.31
C GLN A 517 -27.90 2.92 -13.86
N SER A 518 -26.77 2.28 -13.53
CA SER A 518 -26.07 2.48 -12.25
C SER A 518 -25.11 3.68 -12.25
N GLY A 519 -25.24 4.59 -13.23
CA GLY A 519 -24.55 5.88 -13.27
C GLY A 519 -23.14 5.85 -13.86
N LYS A 520 -22.66 4.71 -14.38
CA LYS A 520 -21.33 4.63 -15.00
C LYS A 520 -21.36 5.12 -16.44
N GLN A 521 -20.40 5.99 -16.78
CA GLN A 521 -20.23 6.49 -18.14
C GLN A 521 -19.63 5.38 -19.03
N PRO A 522 -20.28 4.98 -20.14
CA PRO A 522 -19.66 4.11 -21.14
C PRO A 522 -18.72 4.92 -22.04
N VAL A 523 -17.52 4.40 -22.27
CA VAL A 523 -16.50 5.01 -23.13
C VAL A 523 -15.89 3.96 -24.05
N LEU A 524 -16.01 4.18 -25.36
CA LEU A 524 -15.44 3.31 -26.39
C LEU A 524 -13.97 3.68 -26.61
N LEU A 525 -13.07 2.70 -26.48
CA LEU A 525 -11.63 2.89 -26.66
C LEU A 525 -11.03 1.86 -27.63
N ARG A 526 -10.21 2.37 -28.56
CA ARG A 526 -9.35 1.62 -29.46
C ARG A 526 -8.02 1.36 -28.77
N SER A 527 -7.75 0.13 -28.36
CA SER A 527 -6.40 -0.21 -27.86
C SER A 527 -5.34 -0.02 -28.95
N ALA A 528 -4.09 0.22 -28.55
CA ALA A 528 -2.95 0.30 -29.47
C ALA A 528 -2.71 -1.03 -30.25
N GLU A 529 -3.26 -2.15 -29.77
CA GLU A 529 -3.28 -3.45 -30.44
C GLU A 529 -4.40 -3.56 -31.51
N GLY A 530 -5.21 -2.51 -31.69
CA GLY A 530 -6.34 -2.48 -32.62
C GLY A 530 -7.64 -3.09 -32.07
N LEU A 531 -7.62 -3.75 -30.91
CA LEU A 531 -8.79 -4.35 -30.26
C LEU A 531 -9.74 -3.29 -29.67
N THR A 532 -11.05 -3.55 -29.68
CA THR A 532 -12.07 -2.67 -29.11
C THR A 532 -12.30 -3.00 -27.64
N THR A 533 -12.43 -1.98 -26.78
CA THR A 533 -12.98 -2.14 -25.43
C THR A 533 -14.01 -1.07 -25.11
N MET A 534 -15.05 -1.47 -24.37
CA MET A 534 -15.93 -0.59 -23.64
C MET A 534 -15.39 -0.44 -22.21
N LEU A 535 -15.07 0.78 -21.82
CA LEU A 535 -14.68 1.14 -20.46
C LEU A 535 -15.90 1.70 -19.74
N TYR A 536 -16.12 1.28 -18.49
CA TYR A 536 -17.16 1.82 -17.64
C TYR A 536 -16.54 2.66 -16.53
N VAL A 537 -16.76 3.97 -16.59
CA VAL A 537 -16.18 4.97 -15.70
C VAL A 537 -17.18 5.31 -14.60
N ASP A 538 -16.81 5.11 -13.34
CA ASP A 538 -17.56 5.67 -12.22
C ASP A 538 -17.26 7.18 -12.13
N PRO A 539 -18.27 8.07 -11.98
CA PRO A 539 -18.05 9.51 -11.87
C PRO A 539 -17.03 9.90 -10.79
N ARG A 540 -16.99 9.16 -9.67
CA ARG A 540 -16.07 9.38 -8.54
C ARG A 540 -14.62 9.01 -8.89
N THR A 541 -14.42 8.05 -9.80
CA THR A 541 -13.08 7.73 -10.34
C THR A 541 -12.51 8.89 -11.11
N ALA A 542 -13.33 9.56 -11.95
CA ALA A 542 -12.90 10.69 -12.77
C ALA A 542 -12.54 11.92 -11.90
N ALA A 543 -13.22 12.14 -10.78
CA ALA A 543 -12.88 13.19 -9.81
C ALA A 543 -11.51 12.98 -9.11
N LEU A 544 -10.99 11.74 -9.10
CA LEU A 544 -9.71 11.39 -8.49
C LEU A 544 -8.51 11.38 -9.47
N GLN A 545 -8.73 11.47 -10.78
CA GLN A 545 -7.62 11.40 -11.75
C GLN A 545 -6.92 12.76 -11.93
N PRO A 546 -5.58 12.84 -11.90
CA PRO A 546 -4.84 14.09 -12.13
C PRO A 546 -4.99 14.61 -13.56
N GLY A 547 -5.28 13.73 -14.54
CA GLY A 547 -5.52 14.10 -15.93
C GLY A 547 -6.92 14.66 -16.23
N GLY A 548 -7.77 14.87 -15.23
CA GLY A 548 -9.15 15.32 -15.42
C GLY A 548 -10.05 14.24 -16.04
N LYS A 549 -11.00 14.66 -16.88
CA LYS A 549 -11.97 13.76 -17.54
C LYS A 549 -11.39 13.17 -18.83
N LEU A 550 -11.89 12.00 -19.24
CA LEU A 550 -11.62 11.45 -20.58
C LEU A 550 -12.21 12.36 -21.67
N GLU A 551 -11.44 12.59 -22.72
CA GLU A 551 -11.80 13.36 -23.92
C GLU A 551 -11.75 12.47 -25.16
N GLN A 552 -12.67 12.68 -26.10
CA GLN A 552 -12.68 11.95 -27.37
C GLN A 552 -11.51 12.36 -28.27
N GLY A 553 -10.90 11.39 -28.95
CA GLY A 553 -9.74 11.59 -29.82
C GLY A 553 -8.39 11.61 -29.10
N LYS A 554 -8.35 11.75 -27.76
CA LYS A 554 -7.09 11.62 -26.99
C LYS A 554 -6.74 10.16 -26.72
N THR A 555 -5.44 9.89 -26.67
CA THR A 555 -4.88 8.60 -26.24
C THR A 555 -4.65 8.61 -24.74
N TYR A 556 -4.91 7.49 -24.08
CA TYR A 556 -4.75 7.29 -22.64
C TYR A 556 -4.08 5.96 -22.35
N THR A 557 -3.32 5.92 -21.26
CA THR A 557 -2.91 4.68 -20.60
C THR A 557 -3.87 4.43 -19.46
N VAL A 558 -4.47 3.24 -19.49
CA VAL A 558 -5.65 2.84 -18.73
C VAL A 558 -5.30 1.62 -17.88
N ILE A 559 -5.75 1.64 -16.62
CA ILE A 559 -5.76 0.45 -15.76
C ILE A 559 -7.22 0.15 -15.44
N ALA A 560 -7.67 -1.06 -15.77
CA ALA A 560 -9.07 -1.47 -15.68
C ALA A 560 -9.19 -2.92 -15.21
N ARG A 561 -10.34 -3.27 -14.60
CA ARG A 561 -10.66 -4.63 -14.15
C ARG A 561 -11.55 -5.33 -15.18
N ALA A 562 -11.22 -6.58 -15.51
CA ALA A 562 -12.04 -7.41 -16.38
C ALA A 562 -13.46 -7.58 -15.83
N ALA A 563 -14.47 -7.22 -16.63
CA ALA A 563 -15.89 -7.31 -16.28
C ALA A 563 -16.61 -8.37 -17.13
N ALA A 564 -16.44 -8.33 -18.45
CA ALA A 564 -16.80 -9.41 -19.37
C ALA A 564 -15.86 -9.38 -20.59
N LEU A 565 -15.29 -10.53 -20.94
CA LEU A 565 -14.40 -10.67 -22.09
C LEU A 565 -15.07 -11.57 -23.15
N SER A 566 -14.55 -11.52 -24.37
CA SER A 566 -14.86 -12.49 -25.41
C SER A 566 -13.56 -12.94 -26.05
N TRP A 567 -13.41 -14.27 -26.12
CA TRP A 567 -12.38 -15.00 -26.85
C TRP A 567 -12.23 -14.62 -28.33
N ASN A 568 -13.21 -13.96 -28.94
CA ASN A 568 -13.17 -13.49 -30.31
C ASN A 568 -12.55 -12.07 -30.40
N PRO A 569 -11.41 -11.87 -31.09
CA PRO A 569 -10.75 -10.56 -31.22
C PRO A 569 -11.55 -9.50 -31.98
N LYS A 570 -12.67 -9.86 -32.63
CA LYS A 570 -13.58 -8.91 -33.28
C LYS A 570 -14.66 -8.36 -32.34
N ASP A 571 -14.86 -8.97 -31.18
CA ASP A 571 -15.88 -8.55 -30.22
C ASP A 571 -15.32 -7.47 -29.28
N THR A 572 -16.19 -6.56 -28.86
CA THR A 572 -15.82 -5.50 -27.91
C THR A 572 -15.70 -6.06 -26.50
N GLN A 573 -14.51 -5.91 -25.91
CA GLN A 573 -14.22 -6.33 -24.54
C GLN A 573 -14.87 -5.35 -23.54
N SER A 574 -15.18 -5.79 -22.32
CA SER A 574 -15.87 -4.98 -21.31
C SER A 574 -15.09 -4.93 -20.00
N LEU A 575 -14.67 -3.72 -19.60
CA LEU A 575 -13.81 -3.48 -18.44
C LEU A 575 -14.40 -2.36 -17.56
N ASP A 576 -14.32 -2.51 -16.23
CA ASP A 576 -14.57 -1.40 -15.30
C ASP A 576 -13.27 -0.60 -15.07
N LEU A 577 -13.32 0.72 -15.26
CA LEU A 577 -12.14 1.58 -15.22
C LEU A 577 -11.68 1.87 -13.78
N LEU A 578 -10.39 1.66 -13.50
CA LEU A 578 -9.79 1.93 -12.17
C LEU A 578 -9.04 3.26 -12.15
N SER A 579 -8.19 3.52 -13.15
CA SER A 579 -7.44 4.77 -13.31
C SER A 579 -7.04 5.02 -14.76
N TYR A 580 -6.66 6.26 -15.07
CA TYR A 580 -6.14 6.64 -16.38
C TYR A 580 -5.22 7.86 -16.33
N ALA A 581 -4.24 7.88 -17.24
CA ALA A 581 -3.39 9.03 -17.56
C ALA A 581 -3.45 9.30 -19.06
N VAL A 582 -3.36 10.57 -19.49
CA VAL A 582 -3.18 10.91 -20.91
C VAL A 582 -1.90 10.25 -21.41
N THR A 583 -1.89 9.78 -22.66
CA THR A 583 -0.66 9.40 -23.36
C THR A 583 -0.32 10.49 -24.36
N GLU A 584 0.86 11.08 -24.17
CA GLU A 584 1.50 12.04 -25.08
C GLU A 584 1.96 11.33 -26.38
#